data_AF-A0A376TER8-F1
#
_entry.id   AF-A0A376TER8-F1
#
_cell.length_a   1.000
_cell.length_b   1.000
_cell.length_c   1.000
_cell.angle_alpha   90.00
_cell.angle_beta   90.00
_cell.angle_gamma   90.00
#
_symmetry.space_group_name_H-M   'P 1'
#
loop_
_entity.id
_entity.type
_entity.pdbx_description
1 polymer ?
#
loop_
_entity_poly.entity_id
_entity_poly.type
_entity_poly.pdbx_seq_one_letter_code
_entity_poly.pdbx_strand_id
1 'polypeptide(L)'
;MLSLFSLATHASDWQEIKNEAKGQTVWFNAWGGDTAINRYLDWVSGEMKTHYAINLKIVRLADAADAVKRIQTEAAAGRKTGGSVDLLWVNGENFRTLKEAKLLQTGLGGDSAQLALCRHTAAGAGRFFSAYRRG
;
A
#
# COMPACT_ATOMS: atom_id res chain seq x y z
N MET A 1 -31.99 22.73 5.56
CA MET A 1 -31.04 22.51 6.66
C MET A 1 -29.89 21.70 6.09
N LEU A 2 -28.81 22.36 5.65
CA LEU A 2 -27.65 21.67 5.07
C LEU A 2 -27.00 20.78 6.12
N SER A 3 -26.80 19.51 5.80
CA SER A 3 -26.30 18.49 6.71
C SER A 3 -24.83 18.73 7.06
N LEU A 4 -24.58 19.30 8.25
CA LEU A 4 -23.25 19.46 8.85
C LEU A 4 -22.68 18.14 9.39
N PHE A 5 -23.45 17.04 9.37
CA PHE A 5 -23.05 15.75 9.92
C PHE A 5 -22.05 14.98 9.04
N SER A 6 -22.08 15.14 7.71
CA SER A 6 -21.21 14.36 6.79
C SER A 6 -19.73 14.77 6.82
N LEU A 7 -19.40 15.98 7.26
CA LEU A 7 -18.02 16.46 7.31
C LEU A 7 -17.33 16.07 8.63
N ALA A 8 -18.08 16.07 9.73
CA ALA A 8 -17.55 15.71 11.05
C ALA A 8 -17.19 14.22 11.14
N THR A 9 -18.01 13.33 10.55
CA THR A 9 -17.74 11.89 10.51
C THR A 9 -16.52 11.54 9.65
N HIS A 10 -16.35 12.17 8.49
CA HIS A 10 -15.18 11.93 7.63
C HIS A 10 -13.86 12.37 8.30
N ALA A 11 -13.88 13.47 9.05
CA ALA A 11 -12.71 13.98 9.76
C ALA A 11 -12.36 13.10 10.98
N SER A 12 -13.36 12.60 11.73
CA SER A 12 -13.12 11.65 12.82
C SER A 12 -12.54 10.33 12.30
N ASP A 13 -13.07 9.82 11.19
CA ASP A 13 -12.61 8.57 10.57
C ASP A 13 -11.16 8.71 10.08
N TRP A 14 -10.80 9.85 9.49
CA TRP A 14 -9.42 10.09 9.04
C TRP A 14 -8.43 10.19 10.19
N GLN A 15 -8.80 10.85 11.29
CA GLN A 15 -7.93 10.96 12.45
C GLN A 15 -7.70 9.60 13.11
N GLU A 16 -8.74 8.77 13.21
CA GLU A 16 -8.65 7.39 13.68
C GLU A 16 -7.73 6.55 12.77
N ILE A 17 -7.90 6.65 11.45
CA ILE A 17 -7.07 5.94 10.47
C ILE A 17 -5.59 6.30 10.60
N LYS A 18 -5.26 7.59 10.77
CA LYS A 18 -3.88 8.03 11.03
C LYS A 18 -3.33 7.47 12.34
N ASN A 19 -4.13 7.48 13.41
CA ASN A 19 -3.71 6.98 14.72
C ASN A 19 -3.40 5.48 14.67
N GLU A 20 -4.22 4.70 13.98
CA GLU A 20 -4.01 3.25 13.87
C GLU A 20 -2.81 2.88 13.00
N ALA A 21 -2.49 3.68 11.97
CA ALA A 21 -1.33 3.46 11.12
C ALA A 21 0.01 3.94 11.75
N LYS A 22 -0.06 4.79 12.78
CA LYS A 22 1.12 5.41 13.40
C LYS A 22 2.12 4.36 13.89
N GLY A 23 3.40 4.55 13.54
CA GLY A 23 4.50 3.67 13.94
C GLY A 23 4.59 2.37 13.15
N GLN A 24 3.59 2.03 12.34
CA GLN A 24 3.65 0.83 11.49
C GLN A 24 4.71 0.98 10.41
N THR A 25 5.31 -0.15 10.04
CA THR A 25 6.22 -0.23 8.90
C THR A 25 5.48 -0.74 7.69
N VAL A 26 5.69 -0.10 6.55
CA VAL A 26 5.09 -0.47 5.27
C VAL A 26 6.21 -0.77 4.29
N TRP A 27 6.26 -2.01 3.81
CA TRP A 27 7.22 -2.48 2.82
C TRP A 27 6.73 -2.15 1.42
N PHE A 28 7.19 -1.03 0.89
CA PHE A 28 6.87 -0.58 -0.47
C PHE A 28 7.90 -1.10 -1.45
N ASN A 29 7.49 -2.05 -2.27
CA ASN A 29 8.31 -2.65 -3.30
C ASN A 29 8.10 -1.91 -4.62
N ALA A 30 9.16 -1.34 -5.18
CA ALA A 30 9.11 -0.46 -6.33
C ALA A 30 10.25 -0.75 -7.30
N TRP A 31 10.01 -0.54 -8.60
CA TRP A 31 11.08 -0.64 -9.59
C TRP A 31 12.19 0.38 -9.30
N GLY A 32 13.42 -0.10 -9.20
CA GLY A 32 14.57 0.70 -8.75
C GLY A 32 15.54 1.12 -9.85
N GLY A 33 15.20 0.93 -11.13
CA GLY A 33 16.15 1.10 -12.25
C GLY A 33 16.51 2.54 -12.61
N ASP A 34 15.89 3.54 -11.96
CA ASP A 34 16.17 4.96 -12.19
C ASP A 34 16.55 5.69 -10.90
N THR A 35 17.65 6.44 -10.94
CA THR A 35 18.20 7.12 -9.75
C THR A 35 17.36 8.32 -9.33
N ALA A 36 16.74 9.04 -10.26
CA ALA A 36 15.86 10.16 -9.94
C ALA A 36 14.57 9.66 -9.28
N ILE A 37 13.99 8.58 -9.79
CA ILE A 37 12.85 7.89 -9.17
C ILE A 37 13.22 7.43 -7.77
N ASN A 38 14.39 6.81 -7.59
CA ASN A 38 14.86 6.36 -6.28
C ASN A 38 14.95 7.49 -5.25
N ARG A 39 15.51 8.66 -5.62
CA ARG A 39 15.55 9.83 -4.74
C ARG A 39 14.17 10.34 -4.39
N TYR A 40 13.25 10.35 -5.35
CA TYR A 40 11.87 10.74 -5.12
C TYR A 40 11.19 9.79 -4.12
N LEU A 41 11.39 8.48 -4.25
CA LEU A 41 10.84 7.49 -3.32
C LEU A 41 11.43 7.64 -1.90
N ASP A 42 12.71 7.95 -1.79
CA ASP A 42 13.35 8.24 -0.49
C ASP A 42 12.78 9.52 0.14
N TRP A 43 12.50 10.56 -0.66
CA TRP A 43 11.80 11.76 -0.21
C TRP A 43 10.37 11.44 0.26
N VAL A 44 9.59 10.69 -0.51
CA VAL A 44 8.23 10.24 -0.12
C VAL A 44 8.28 9.47 1.21
N SER A 45 9.29 8.62 1.41
CA SER A 45 9.49 7.94 2.69
C SER A 45 9.70 8.92 3.85
N GLY A 46 10.46 10.00 3.64
CA GLY A 46 10.63 11.08 4.61
C GLY A 46 9.31 11.79 4.92
N GLU A 47 8.55 12.17 3.90
CA GLU A 47 7.24 12.83 4.06
C GLU A 47 6.25 11.95 4.84
N MET A 48 6.19 10.66 4.53
CA MET A 48 5.33 9.71 5.24
C MET A 48 5.67 9.61 6.73
N LYS A 49 6.96 9.67 7.06
CA LYS A 49 7.42 9.69 8.46
C LYS A 49 7.04 11.00 9.14
N THR A 50 7.26 12.13 8.49
CA THR A 50 7.02 13.47 9.04
C THR A 50 5.53 13.73 9.28
N HIS A 51 4.68 13.44 8.29
CA HIS A 51 3.28 13.82 8.32
C HIS A 51 2.36 12.77 8.97
N TYR A 52 2.73 11.49 8.93
CA TYR A 52 1.87 10.39 9.37
C TYR A 52 2.54 9.44 10.36
N ALA A 53 3.83 9.63 10.68
CA ALA A 53 4.61 8.75 11.54
C ALA A 53 4.59 7.27 11.10
N ILE A 54 4.37 7.03 9.81
CA ILE A 54 4.47 5.71 9.16
C ILE A 54 5.91 5.51 8.69
N ASN A 55 6.48 4.33 8.96
CA ASN A 55 7.81 3.96 8.47
C ASN A 55 7.67 3.32 7.09
N LEU A 56 7.73 4.12 6.02
CA LEU A 56 7.75 3.58 4.66
C LEU A 56 9.16 3.02 4.37
N LYS A 57 9.26 1.72 4.06
CA LYS A 57 10.53 1.06 3.69
C LYS A 57 10.50 0.71 2.21
N ILE A 58 11.31 1.40 1.44
CA ILE A 58 11.43 1.19 -0.01
C ILE A 58 12.31 -0.04 -0.27
N VAL A 59 11.74 -1.05 -0.92
CA VAL A 59 12.45 -2.23 -1.43
C VAL A 59 12.55 -2.09 -2.94
N ARG A 60 13.78 -1.92 -3.44
CA ARG A 60 14.05 -1.74 -4.86
C ARG A 60 14.01 -3.09 -5.57
N LEU A 61 13.23 -3.17 -6.63
CA LEU A 61 13.07 -4.36 -7.47
C LEU A 61 13.78 -4.16 -8.81
N ALA A 62 14.36 -5.24 -9.32
CA ALA A 62 14.72 -5.33 -10.73
C ALA A 62 13.46 -5.51 -11.60
N ASP A 63 12.54 -6.36 -11.17
CA ASP A 63 11.26 -6.62 -11.83
C ASP A 63 10.13 -6.79 -10.79
N ALA A 64 8.92 -6.30 -11.10
CA ALA A 64 7.73 -6.51 -10.29
C ALA A 64 7.32 -8.00 -10.21
N ALA A 65 7.66 -8.81 -11.22
CA ALA A 65 7.38 -10.24 -11.26
C ALA A 65 8.02 -11.00 -10.07
N ASP A 66 9.19 -10.57 -9.61
CA ASP A 66 9.86 -11.15 -8.43
C ASP A 66 9.02 -10.97 -7.16
N ALA A 67 8.45 -9.78 -6.98
CA ALA A 67 7.55 -9.51 -5.87
C ALA A 67 6.24 -10.30 -5.97
N VAL A 68 5.67 -10.43 -7.18
CA VAL A 68 4.47 -11.25 -7.40
C VAL A 68 4.71 -12.70 -7.00
N LYS A 69 5.81 -13.31 -7.47
CA LYS A 69 6.18 -14.69 -7.12
C LYS A 69 6.35 -14.87 -5.61
N ARG A 70 6.98 -13.90 -4.95
CA ARG A 70 7.15 -13.92 -3.49
C ARG A 70 5.81 -13.84 -2.76
N ILE A 71 4.91 -12.93 -3.16
CA ILE A 71 3.56 -12.82 -2.56
C ILE A 71 2.79 -14.13 -2.72
N GLN A 72 2.82 -14.74 -3.91
CA GLN A 72 2.18 -16.04 -4.16
C GLN A 72 2.76 -17.14 -3.27
N THR A 73 4.07 -17.19 -3.13
CA THR A 73 4.76 -18.18 -2.28
C THR A 73 4.37 -18.02 -0.81
N GLU A 74 4.33 -16.79 -0.29
CA GLU A 74 3.92 -16.50 1.08
C GLU A 74 2.46 -16.88 1.34
N ALA A 75 1.58 -16.59 0.38
CA ALA A 75 0.18 -16.96 0.45
C ALA A 75 -0.02 -18.48 0.43
N ALA A 76 0.70 -19.20 -0.45
CA ALA A 76 0.69 -20.65 -0.51
C ALA A 76 1.21 -21.29 0.79
N ALA A 77 2.16 -20.63 1.47
CA ALA A 77 2.64 -21.02 2.79
C ALA A 77 1.67 -20.66 3.94
N GLY A 78 0.49 -20.13 3.63
CA GLY A 78 -0.55 -19.81 4.61
C GLY A 78 -0.32 -18.52 5.40
N ARG A 79 0.62 -17.66 4.98
CA ARG A 79 0.85 -16.36 5.63
C ARG A 79 -0.35 -15.45 5.40
N LYS A 80 -0.97 -14.98 6.49
CA LYS A 80 -2.17 -14.11 6.45
C LYS A 80 -1.89 -12.67 6.90
N THR A 81 -0.76 -12.43 7.56
CA THR A 81 -0.34 -11.11 8.06
C THR A 81 1.18 -11.02 8.03
N GLY A 82 1.73 -9.81 7.99
CA GLY A 82 3.18 -9.60 7.99
C GLY A 82 3.85 -10.12 6.72
N GLY A 83 3.21 -9.93 5.57
CA GLY A 83 3.80 -10.22 4.26
C GLY A 83 5.09 -9.40 4.04
N SER A 84 5.98 -9.87 3.16
CA SER A 84 7.18 -9.11 2.79
C SER A 84 6.89 -7.94 1.85
N VAL A 85 5.66 -7.85 1.35
CA VAL A 85 5.20 -6.81 0.43
C VAL A 85 3.86 -6.31 0.93
N ASP A 86 3.81 -5.03 1.31
CA ASP A 86 2.58 -4.33 1.66
C ASP A 86 2.07 -3.52 0.46
N LEU A 87 2.96 -2.75 -0.15
CA LEU A 87 2.71 -1.97 -1.37
C LEU A 87 3.60 -2.47 -2.50
N LEU A 88 3.06 -2.54 -3.71
CA LEU A 88 3.80 -2.90 -4.91
C LEU A 88 3.53 -1.90 -6.04
N TRP A 89 4.56 -1.22 -6.53
CA TRP A 89 4.50 -0.55 -7.83
C TRP A 89 4.47 -1.64 -8.89
N VAL A 90 3.34 -1.74 -9.58
CA VAL A 90 3.03 -2.87 -10.45
C VAL A 90 2.56 -2.37 -11.83
N ASN A 91 2.81 -3.17 -12.86
CA ASN A 91 2.25 -2.95 -14.20
C ASN A 91 0.89 -3.66 -14.35
N GLY A 92 0.19 -3.44 -15.47
CA GLY A 92 -1.16 -3.99 -15.67
C GLY A 92 -1.22 -5.52 -15.68
N GLU A 93 -0.20 -6.18 -16.23
CA GLU A 93 -0.12 -7.65 -16.30
C GLU A 93 0.02 -8.27 -14.91
N ASN A 94 1.03 -7.84 -14.15
CA ASN A 94 1.27 -8.33 -12.79
C ASN A 94 0.11 -7.97 -11.84
N PHE A 95 -0.54 -6.82 -12.05
CA PHE A 95 -1.74 -6.45 -11.29
C PHE A 95 -2.88 -7.43 -11.53
N ARG A 96 -3.14 -7.80 -12.79
CA ARG A 96 -4.15 -8.79 -13.15
C ARG A 96 -3.85 -10.15 -12.49
N THR A 97 -2.59 -10.60 -12.55
CA THR A 97 -2.16 -11.83 -11.90
C THR A 97 -2.46 -11.84 -10.40
N LEU A 98 -2.15 -10.75 -9.68
CA LEU A 98 -2.45 -10.64 -8.25
C LEU A 98 -3.96 -10.57 -7.97
N LYS A 99 -4.73 -9.91 -8.84
CA LYS A 99 -6.20 -9.78 -8.74
C LYS A 99 -6.88 -11.14 -8.90
N GLU A 100 -6.53 -11.89 -9.94
CA GLU A 100 -7.05 -13.23 -10.21
C GLU A 100 -6.71 -14.22 -9.08
N ALA A 101 -5.51 -14.11 -8.51
CA ALA A 101 -5.08 -14.87 -7.35
C ALA A 101 -5.71 -14.42 -6.01
N LYS A 102 -6.54 -13.36 -6.01
CA LYS A 102 -7.17 -12.77 -4.82
C LYS A 102 -6.17 -12.27 -3.75
N LEU A 103 -4.97 -11.87 -4.19
CA LEU A 103 -3.87 -11.44 -3.32
C LEU A 103 -3.85 -9.93 -3.04
N LEU A 104 -4.78 -9.19 -3.65
CA LEU A 104 -4.98 -7.75 -3.41
C LEU A 104 -6.02 -7.51 -2.31
N GLN A 105 -5.85 -6.41 -1.57
CA GLN A 105 -6.88 -5.95 -0.65
C GLN A 105 -8.11 -5.46 -1.45
N THR A 106 -9.30 -5.93 -1.06
CA THR A 106 -10.57 -5.63 -1.75
C THR A 106 -10.93 -4.16 -1.61
N GLY A 107 -11.42 -3.52 -2.69
CA GLY A 107 -11.80 -2.11 -2.72
C GLY A 107 -10.87 -1.19 -3.52
N LEU A 108 -9.80 -1.74 -4.10
CA LEU A 108 -8.94 -1.06 -5.08
C LEU A 108 -9.41 -1.41 -6.51
N GLY A 109 -10.48 -0.76 -6.96
CA GLY A 109 -11.19 -1.05 -8.21
C GLY A 109 -10.75 -0.20 -9.40
N GLY A 110 -9.57 -0.48 -9.97
CA GLY A 110 -9.21 -0.02 -11.32
C GLY A 110 -8.57 -1.17 -12.10
N ASP A 111 -8.80 -1.24 -13.40
CA ASP A 111 -8.26 -2.33 -14.26
C ASP A 111 -6.80 -2.13 -14.70
N SER A 112 -6.21 -1.01 -14.27
CA SER A 112 -4.80 -0.67 -14.42
C SER A 112 -4.36 0.07 -13.16
N ALA A 113 -3.65 -0.60 -12.27
CA ALA A 113 -3.08 0.04 -11.11
C ALA A 113 -1.57 0.17 -11.28
N GLN A 114 -1.05 1.38 -11.11
CA GLN A 114 0.38 1.64 -10.93
C GLN A 114 0.82 1.27 -9.49
N LEU A 115 -0.13 0.95 -8.61
CA LEU A 115 0.11 0.61 -7.21
C LEU A 115 -0.90 -0.43 -6.71
N ALA A 116 -0.40 -1.52 -6.12
CA ALA A 116 -1.16 -2.58 -5.49
C ALA A 116 -0.95 -2.58 -3.98
N LEU A 117 -2.03 -2.75 -3.21
CA LEU A 117 -2.00 -3.01 -1.77
C LEU A 117 -2.24 -4.49 -1.54
N CYS A 118 -1.29 -5.16 -0.90
CA CYS A 118 -1.30 -6.61 -0.73
C CYS A 118 -2.20 -7.00 0.44
N ARG A 119 -2.91 -8.13 0.29
CA ARG A 119 -3.90 -8.62 1.28
C ARG A 119 -3.35 -8.77 2.69
N HIS A 120 -2.05 -9.07 2.83
CA HIS A 120 -1.42 -9.39 4.12
C HIS A 120 -0.75 -8.19 4.80
N THR A 121 -1.07 -6.97 4.33
CA THR A 121 -0.65 -5.71 4.94
C THR A 121 -1.24 -5.57 6.34
N ALA A 122 -0.48 -5.00 7.27
CA ALA A 122 -0.98 -4.67 8.60
C ALA A 122 -2.25 -3.81 8.53
N ALA A 123 -3.25 -4.10 9.37
CA ALA A 123 -4.60 -3.55 9.21
C ALA A 123 -4.65 -2.02 9.21
N GLY A 124 -3.90 -1.36 10.11
CA GLY A 124 -3.86 0.11 10.20
C GLY A 124 -3.27 0.75 8.94
N ALA A 125 -2.09 0.28 8.50
CA ALA A 125 -1.47 0.70 7.25
C ALA A 125 -2.37 0.41 6.04
N GLY A 126 -3.00 -0.77 5.96
CA GLY A 126 -3.88 -1.15 4.87
C GLY A 126 -5.09 -0.20 4.75
N ARG A 127 -5.73 0.13 5.87
CA ARG A 127 -6.82 1.11 5.88
C ARG A 127 -6.34 2.51 5.52
N PHE A 128 -5.15 2.93 5.97
CA PHE A 128 -4.57 4.22 5.60
C PHE A 128 -4.41 4.36 4.09
N PHE A 129 -3.73 3.42 3.42
CA PHE A 129 -3.49 3.50 1.97
C PHE A 129 -4.76 3.28 1.15
N SER A 130 -5.72 2.51 1.66
CA SER A 130 -7.04 2.37 1.04
C SER A 130 -7.85 3.67 1.11
N ALA A 131 -7.79 4.40 2.23
CA ALA A 131 -8.48 5.68 2.40
C ALA A 131 -7.81 6.80 1.60
N TYR A 132 -6.47 6.88 1.64
CA TYR A 132 -5.70 7.92 0.96
C TYR A 132 -5.91 7.95 -0.56
N ARG A 133 -6.15 6.79 -1.21
CA ARG A 133 -6.40 6.72 -2.65
C ARG A 133 -7.83 7.13 -3.06
N ARG A 134 -8.78 7.18 -2.12
CA ARG A 134 -10.19 7.52 -2.39
C ARG A 134 -10.51 9.00 -2.21
N GLY A 135 -9.64 9.76 -1.52
CA GLY A 135 -9.73 11.22 -1.40
C GLY A 135 -8.95 11.90 -2.52
#